data_AF-A0A421CRF9-F1
#
_entry.id   AF-A0A421CRF9-F1
#
_cell.length_a   1.000
_cell.length_b   1.000
_cell.length_c   1.000
_cell.angle_alpha   90.00
_cell.angle_beta   90.00
_cell.angle_gamma   90.00
#
_symmetry.space_group_name_H-M   'P 1'
#
loop_
_entity.id
_entity.type
_entity.pdbx_description
1 polymer ?
#
loop_
_entity_poly.entity_id
_entity_poly.type
_entity_poly.pdbx_seq_one_letter_code
_entity_poly.pdbx_strand_id
1 'polypeptide(L)' 'MFLTENLKIDKDGVLEISGVKSTHLANEYGTPLLVLDEVQIRENIKKLKSAFESADYTNYEIA' A
#
# COMPACT_ATOMS: atom_id res chain seq x y z
N MET A 1 -9.82 11.37 9.04
CA MET A 1 -9.36 10.68 7.82
C MET A 1 -8.25 9.74 8.25
N PHE A 2 -8.40 8.43 8.02
CA PHE A 2 -7.38 7.44 8.36
C PHE A 2 -6.57 7.16 7.10
N LEU A 3 -5.28 7.49 7.13
CA LEU A 3 -4.31 7.10 6.11
C LEU A 3 -3.60 5.84 6.58
N THR A 4 -3.35 4.90 5.66
CA THR A 4 -2.46 3.77 5.93
C THR A 4 -1.00 4.25 5.95
N GLU A 5 -0.09 3.43 6.47
CA GLU A 5 1.33 3.79 6.67
C GLU A 5 2.01 4.31 5.39
N ASN A 6 1.61 3.80 4.23
CA ASN A 6 2.21 4.14 2.93
C ASN A 6 1.56 5.35 2.24
N LEU A 7 0.54 5.96 2.86
CA LEU A 7 -0.13 7.14 2.33
C LEU A 7 0.22 8.36 3.16
N LYS A 8 0.56 9.45 2.48
CA LYS A 8 0.91 10.72 3.12
C LYS A 8 0.30 11.88 2.35
N ILE A 9 -0.08 12.94 3.06
CA ILE A 9 -0.36 14.22 2.43
C ILE A 9 0.90 15.08 2.59
N ASP A 10 1.42 15.60 1.48
CA ASP A 10 2.57 16.50 1.52
C ASP A 10 2.18 17.91 2.00
N LYS A 11 3.18 18.79 2.11
CA LYS A 11 2.99 20.18 2.58
C LYS A 11 2.06 21.01 1.68
N ASP A 12 1.89 20.61 0.42
CA ASP A 12 1.10 21.31 -0.59
C ASP A 12 -0.32 20.71 -0.69
N GLY A 13 -0.65 19.73 0.17
CA GLY A 13 -1.96 19.07 0.19
C GLY A 13 -2.11 17.93 -0.83
N VAL A 14 -1.01 17.50 -1.46
CA VAL A 14 -1.04 16.44 -2.47
C VAL A 14 -0.89 15.06 -1.81
N LEU A 15 -1.69 14.09 -2.25
CA LEU A 15 -1.56 12.70 -1.84
C LEU A 15 -0.31 12.07 -2.45
N GLU A 16 0.51 11.50 -1.60
CA GLU A 16 1.67 10.67 -1.92
C GLU A 16 1.33 9.21 -1.57
N ILE A 17 1.53 8.32 -2.55
CA ILE A 17 1.31 6.87 -2.45
C ILE A 17 2.68 6.21 -2.57
N SER A 18 3.22 5.66 -1.47
CA SER A 18 4.54 5.01 -1.44
C SER A 18 5.67 5.85 -2.08
N GLY A 19 5.69 7.17 -1.81
CA GLY A 19 6.70 8.08 -2.36
C GLY A 19 6.31 8.76 -3.68
N VAL A 20 5.20 8.37 -4.30
CA VAL A 20 4.77 8.90 -5.61
C VAL A 20 3.56 9.82 -5.46
N LYS A 21 3.66 11.05 -5.98
CA LYS A 21 2.53 12.00 -5.97
C LYS A 21 1.40 11.54 -6.88
N SER A 22 0.16 11.61 -6.40
CA SER A 22 -1.03 11.28 -7.19
C SER A 22 -1.20 12.18 -8.42
N THR A 23 -0.78 13.44 -8.33
CA THR A 23 -0.79 14.38 -9.47
C THR A 23 0.20 13.99 -10.56
N HIS A 24 1.35 13.41 -10.19
CA HIS A 24 2.31 12.88 -11.15
C HIS A 24 1.70 11.71 -11.93
N LEU A 25 1.08 10.75 -11.22
CA LEU A 25 0.39 9.62 -11.83
C LEU A 25 -0.75 10.05 -12.76
N ALA A 26 -1.56 11.03 -12.34
CA ALA A 26 -2.66 11.55 -13.16
C ALA A 26 -2.16 12.26 -14.44
N ASN A 27 -1.05 12.98 -14.36
CA ASN A 27 -0.44 13.64 -15.51
C ASN A 27 0.19 12.66 -16.49
N GLU A 28 0.81 11.59 -15.99
CA GLU A 28 1.50 10.60 -16.80
C GLU A 28 0.55 9.59 -17.46
N TYR A 29 -0.44 9.09 -16.71
CA TYR A 29 -1.31 7.99 -17.14
C TYR A 29 -2.75 8.42 -17.45
N GLY A 30 -3.10 9.68 -17.20
CA GLY A 30 -4.45 10.20 -17.40
C GLY A 30 -5.43 9.78 -16.30
N THR A 31 -6.71 10.11 -16.48
CA THR A 31 -7.80 9.70 -15.59
C THR A 31 -9.03 9.23 -16.38
N PRO A 32 -9.84 8.28 -15.86
CA PRO A 32 -9.73 7.63 -14.55
C PRO A 32 -8.53 6.66 -14.45
N LEU A 33 -7.90 6.60 -13.27
CA LEU A 33 -6.72 5.77 -13.02
C LEU A 33 -6.92 4.95 -11.74
N LEU A 34 -6.86 3.63 -11.86
CA LEU A 34 -6.76 2.73 -10.71
C LEU A 34 -5.27 2.54 -10.38
N VAL A 35 -4.88 2.90 -9.16
CA VAL A 35 -3.51 2.75 -8.67
C VAL A 35 -3.49 1.66 -7.61
N LEU A 36 -2.61 0.67 -7.80
CA LEU A 36 -2.35 -0.39 -6.83
C LEU A 36 -1.00 -0.13 -6.15
N ASP A 37 -1.00 -0.02 -4.83
CA ASP A 37 0.23 0.14 -4.05
C ASP A 37 0.82 -1.24 -3.71
N GLU A 38 1.80 -1.67 -4.51
CA GLU A 38 2.49 -2.94 -4.32
C GLU A 38 3.14 -3.03 -2.93
N VAL A 39 3.67 -1.93 -2.40
CA VAL A 39 4.30 -1.92 -1.07
C VAL A 39 3.27 -2.27 -0.01
N GLN A 40 2.08 -1.65 -0.06
CA GLN A 40 1.00 -1.97 0.87
C GLN A 40 0.52 -3.42 0.72
N ILE A 41 0.42 -3.92 -0.50
CA ILE A 41 0.04 -5.32 -0.76
C ILE A 41 1.06 -6.27 -0.10
N ARG A 42 2.36 -6.05 -0.33
CA ARG A 42 3.42 -6.88 0.25
C ARG A 42 3.47 -6.79 1.77
N GLU A 43 3.27 -5.60 2.34
CA GLU A 43 3.22 -5.44 3.80
C GLU A 43 2.02 -6.16 4.40
N ASN A 44 0.87 -6.16 3.74
CA ASN A 44 -0.29 -6.93 4.19
C ASN A 44 -0.02 -8.44 4.14
N ILE A 45 0.66 -8.93 3.10
CA ILE A 45 1.08 -10.34 2.98
C ILE A 45 2.03 -10.71 4.13
N LYS A 46 3.04 -9.87 4.43
CA LYS A 46 3.96 -10.10 5.55
C LYS A 46 3.23 -10.13 6.88
N LYS A 47 2.35 -9.14 7.14
CA LYS A 47 1.55 -9.06 8.38
C LYS A 47 0.69 -10.31 8.56
N LEU A 48 0.07 -10.79 7.49
CA LEU A 48 -0.71 -12.03 7.51
C LEU A 48 0.18 -13.23 7.83
N LYS A 49 1.29 -13.40 7.11
CA LYS A 49 2.24 -14.50 7.33
C LYS A 49 2.77 -14.53 8.77
N SER A 50 3.24 -13.40 9.27
CA SER A 50 3.74 -13.28 10.64
C SER A 50 2.68 -13.60 11.69
N ALA A 51 1.39 -13.31 11.43
CA ALA A 51 0.32 -13.67 12.35
C ALA A 51 0.16 -15.19 12.49
N PHE A 52 0.19 -15.94 11.39
CA PHE A 52 0.13 -17.41 11.42
C PHE A 52 1.36 -18.02 12.09
N GLU A 53 2.56 -17.54 11.74
CA GLU A 53 3.82 -17.98 12.34
C GLU A 53 3.84 -17.73 13.86
N SER A 54 3.38 -16.56 14.30
CA SER A 54 3.35 -16.20 15.73
C SER A 54 2.37 -17.04 16.56
N ALA A 55 1.39 -17.67 15.89
CA ALA A 55 0.38 -18.52 16.52
C ALA A 55 0.69 -20.02 16.36
N ASP A 56 1.89 -20.36 15.87
CA ASP A 56 2.38 -21.73 15.66
C ASP A 56 1.48 -22.57 14.72
N TYR A 57 0.76 -21.89 13.81
CA TYR A 57 0.04 -22.56 12.74
C TYR A 57 1.03 -22.88 11.62
N THR A 58 1.24 -24.16 11.36
CA THR A 58 2.25 -24.64 10.40
C THR A 58 1.67 -25.14 9.07
N ASN A 59 0.34 -25.25 8.98
CA ASN A 59 -0.37 -25.69 7.76
C ASN A 59 -1.11 -24.51 7.11
N TYR A 60 -0.37 -23.55 6.56
CA TYR A 60 -0.91 -22.42 5.80
C TYR A 60 -0.11 -22.20 4.51
N GLU A 61 -0.80 -21.70 3.49
CA GLU A 61 -0.19 -21.28 2.23
C GLU A 61 -0.56 -19.82 1.97
N ILE A 62 0.46 -18.96 1.91
CA ILE A 62 0.34 -17.55 1.51
C ILE A 62 1.30 -17.38 0.33
N ALA A 63 0.72 -17.05 -0.83
CA ALA A 63 1.43 -16.83 -2.09
C ALA A 63 2.27 -15.54 -2.07
#